data_AF-A0A2A2VF76-F1
#
_entry.id   AF-A0A2A2VF76-F1
#
_cell.length_a   1.000
_cell.length_b   1.000
_cell.length_c   1.000
_cell.angle_alpha   90.00
_cell.angle_beta   90.00
_cell.angle_gamma   90.00
#
_symmetry.space_group_name_H-M   'P 1'
#
loop_
_entity.id
_entity.type
_entity.pdbx_description
1 polymer ?
#
loop_
_entity_poly.entity_id
_entity_poly.type
_entity_poly.pdbx_seq_one_letter_code
_entity_poly.pdbx_strand_id
1 'polypeptide(L)'
;MRGWLVTVAIKQDGDEEYRHITYAVAVADPSEAVQLTIEDSGANAAMLNCPIEPGMLQSPGLEPGELIMVHDDKVDPILPRPRRH
;
A
#
# COMPACT_ATOMS: atom_id res chain seq x y z
N MET A 1 11.93 -2.42 14.16
CA MET A 1 10.92 -1.41 13.77
C MET A 1 9.73 -2.13 13.19
N ARG A 2 8.52 -1.88 13.71
CA ARG A 2 7.30 -2.46 13.13
C ARG A 2 6.75 -1.49 12.09
N GLY A 3 5.99 -2.01 11.13
CA GLY A 3 5.37 -1.20 10.09
C GLY A 3 3.99 -1.72 9.71
N TRP A 4 3.42 -1.12 8.67
CA TRP A 4 2.11 -1.46 8.15
C TRP A 4 2.09 -1.43 6.63
N LEU A 5 1.34 -2.35 6.03
CA LEU A 5 0.91 -2.21 4.64
C LEU A 5 -0.37 -1.38 4.61
N VAL A 6 -0.37 -0.31 3.84
CA VAL A 6 -1.51 0.60 3.67
C VAL A 6 -1.83 0.71 2.20
N THR A 7 -3.08 0.51 1.80
CA THR A 7 -3.52 0.68 0.42
C THR A 7 -4.40 1.92 0.31
N VAL A 8 -4.12 2.77 -0.67
CA VAL A 8 -4.95 3.92 -1.03
C VAL A 8 -5.59 3.70 -2.39
N ALA A 9 -6.76 4.30 -2.58
CA ALA A 9 -7.38 4.45 -3.88
C ALA A 9 -7.27 5.92 -4.31
N ILE A 10 -6.59 6.17 -5.42
CA ILE A 10 -6.41 7.50 -5.98
C ILE A 10 -7.20 7.58 -7.28
N LYS A 11 -7.88 8.71 -7.48
CA LYS A 11 -8.50 9.06 -8.75
C LYS A 11 -7.74 10.24 -9.33
N GLN A 12 -7.10 10.06 -10.49
CA GLN A 12 -6.53 11.21 -11.21
C GLN A 12 -7.65 11.95 -11.95
N ASP A 13 -7.49 13.27 -12.08
CA ASP A 13 -8.41 14.08 -12.87
C ASP A 13 -8.40 13.63 -14.32
N GLY A 14 -9.54 13.15 -14.80
CA GLY A 14 -9.71 12.61 -16.15
C GLY A 14 -9.75 11.07 -16.22
N ASP A 15 -9.41 10.36 -15.14
CA ASP A 15 -9.54 8.90 -15.08
C ASP A 15 -10.96 8.48 -14.66
N GLU A 16 -11.48 7.47 -15.35
CA GLU A 16 -12.76 6.85 -15.02
C GLU A 16 -12.62 5.83 -13.87
N GLU A 17 -11.43 5.26 -13.69
CA GLU A 17 -11.14 4.18 -12.74
C GLU A 17 -10.21 4.63 -11.60
N TYR A 18 -10.35 4.00 -10.43
CA TYR A 18 -9.45 4.22 -9.30
C TYR A 18 -8.17 3.39 -9.47
N ARG A 19 -7.01 4.04 -9.34
CA ARG A 19 -5.74 3.34 -9.17
C ARG A 19 -5.55 3.00 -7.70
N HIS A 20 -5.31 1.72 -7.42
CA HIS A 20 -4.95 1.25 -6.09
C HIS A 20 -3.43 1.25 -5.96
N ILE A 21 -2.93 1.82 -4.88
CA ILE A 21 -1.50 1.87 -4.58
C ILE A 21 -1.30 1.33 -3.17
N THR A 22 -0.38 0.39 -3.02
CA THR A 22 0.01 -0.14 -1.72
C THR A 22 1.32 0.48 -1.28
N TYR A 23 1.42 0.81 0.00
CA TYR A 23 2.57 1.39 0.66
C TYR A 23 3.02 0.47 1.78
N ALA A 24 4.34 0.35 1.94
CA ALA A 24 4.93 -0.14 3.18
C ALA A 24 5.36 1.07 4.01
N VAL A 25 4.87 1.16 5.24
CA VAL A 25 5.05 2.31 6.14
C VAL A 25 5.79 1.87 7.39
N ALA A 26 6.93 2.50 7.68
CA ALA A 26 7.83 2.15 8.75
C ALA A 26 7.48 2.84 10.07
N VAL A 27 6.21 2.71 10.47
CA VAL A 27 5.64 3.32 11.67
C VAL A 27 4.92 2.27 12.52
N ALA A 28 5.03 2.40 13.84
CA ALA A 28 4.44 1.43 14.76
C ALA A 28 2.94 1.63 14.96
N ASP A 29 2.47 2.88 15.02
CA ASP A 29 1.06 3.18 15.19
C ASP A 29 0.29 3.04 13.87
N PRO A 30 -0.82 2.27 13.83
CA PRO A 30 -1.59 2.07 12.61
C PRO A 30 -2.29 3.34 12.11
N SER A 31 -2.69 4.24 13.01
CA SER A 31 -3.38 5.48 12.63
C SER A 31 -2.40 6.46 12.01
N GLU A 32 -1.21 6.58 12.58
CA GLU A 32 -0.11 7.37 12.03
C GLU A 32 0.32 6.84 10.65
N ALA A 33 0.41 5.51 10.48
CA ALA A 33 0.71 4.92 9.18
C ALA A 33 -0.34 5.26 8.10
N VAL A 34 -1.63 5.27 8.47
CA VAL A 34 -2.71 5.69 7.57
C VAL A 34 -2.60 7.18 7.23
N GLN A 35 -2.35 8.04 8.22
CA GLN A 35 -2.23 9.48 8.00
C GLN A 35 -1.06 9.81 7.07
N LEU A 36 0.13 9.26 7.33
CA LEU A 36 1.31 9.45 6.48
C LEU A 36 1.06 9.00 5.04
N THR A 37 0.36 7.89 4.86
CA THR A 37 0.06 7.37 3.51
C THR A 37 -0.91 8.29 2.76
N ILE A 38 -1.95 8.80 3.45
CA ILE A 38 -2.92 9.76 2.88
C ILE A 38 -2.21 11.05 2.48
N GLU A 39 -1.33 11.57 3.35
CA GLU A 39 -0.56 12.78 3.10
C GLU A 39 0.40 12.64 1.91
N ASP A 40 1.12 11.51 1.80
CA ASP A 40 2.01 11.24 0.67
C ASP A 40 1.25 11.07 -0.64
N SER A 41 0.16 10.29 -0.62
CA SER A 41 -0.52 9.89 -1.84
C SER A 41 -1.53 10.91 -2.36
N GLY A 42 -1.93 11.89 -1.53
CA GLY A 42 -3.04 12.82 -1.81
C GLY A 42 -4.41 12.14 -1.92
N ALA A 43 -4.55 10.90 -1.44
CA ALA A 43 -5.83 10.20 -1.44
C ALA A 43 -6.76 10.78 -0.37
N ASN A 44 -8.07 10.62 -0.52
CA ASN A 44 -9.02 11.03 0.52
C ASN A 44 -9.17 9.97 1.63
N ALA A 45 -8.75 8.74 1.36
CA ALA A 45 -8.89 7.62 2.29
C ALA A 45 -7.85 6.53 2.01
N ALA A 46 -7.54 5.75 3.04
CA ALA A 46 -6.68 4.58 2.96
C ALA A 46 -7.28 3.39 3.72
N MET A 47 -6.88 2.19 3.32
CA MET A 47 -7.19 0.93 3.98
C MET A 47 -5.91 0.36 4.59
N LEU A 48 -5.92 0.20 5.91
CA LEU A 48 -4.87 -0.50 6.63
C LEU A 48 -5.03 -2.01 6.40
N ASN A 49 -4.01 -2.66 5.82
CA ASN A 49 -4.10 -4.08 5.46
C ASN A 49 -3.61 -4.98 6.60
N CYS A 50 -2.31 -4.92 6.92
CA CYS A 50 -1.68 -5.80 7.88
C CYS A 50 -0.37 -5.22 8.43
N PRO A 51 0.09 -5.67 9.61
CA PRO A 51 1.40 -5.29 10.13
C PRO A 51 2.54 -5.93 9.32
N ILE A 52 3.66 -5.22 9.23
CA ILE A 52 4.90 -5.64 8.59
C ILE A 52 5.95 -5.95 9.65
N GLU A 53 6.63 -7.08 9.47
CA GLU A 53 7.74 -7.47 10.33
C GLU A 53 9.00 -6.61 10.08
N PRO A 54 9.82 -6.35 11.12
CA PRO A 54 11.02 -5.51 10.98
C PRO A 54 11.98 -5.92 9.85
N GLY A 55 12.20 -7.22 9.63
CA GLY A 55 13.11 -7.68 8.57
C GLY A 55 12.62 -7.36 7.16
N MET A 56 11.31 -7.23 6.98
CA MET A 56 10.70 -6.89 5.69
C MET A 56 10.83 -5.39 5.36
N LEU A 57 10.98 -4.52 6.36
CA LEU A 57 11.27 -3.09 6.18
C LEU A 57 12.76 -2.81 5.95
N GLN A 58 13.63 -3.66 6.49
CA GLN A 58 15.09 -3.55 6.31
C GLN A 58 15.53 -3.88 4.88
N SER A 59 14.84 -4.83 4.22
CA SER A 59 15.16 -5.23 2.85
C SER A 59 15.10 -4.07 1.84
N PRO A 60 14.08 -3.18 1.89
CA PRO A 60 14.05 -1.94 1.11
C PRO A 60 14.82 -0.77 1.76
N GLY A 61 15.38 -0.95 2.97
CA GLY A 61 16.17 0.09 3.66
C GLY A 61 15.33 1.21 4.27
N LEU A 62 14.08 0.95 4.67
CA LEU A 62 13.22 1.97 5.28
C LEU A 62 13.67 2.30 6.72
N GLU A 63 13.85 3.59 6.98
CA GLU A 63 14.07 4.17 8.30
C GLU A 63 12.73 4.48 9.00
N PRO A 64 12.71 4.71 10.34
CA PRO A 64 11.45 4.91 11.04
C PRO A 64 10.80 6.24 10.63
N GLY A 65 9.49 6.20 10.35
CA GLY A 65 8.75 7.34 9.82
C GLY A 65 8.74 7.43 8.29
N GLU A 66 9.52 6.60 7.60
CA GLU A 66 9.50 6.55 6.13
C GLU A 66 8.37 5.65 5.61
N LEU A 67 8.04 5.84 4.34
CA LEU A 67 7.14 4.99 3.58
C LEU A 67 7.64 4.84 2.15
N ILE A 68 7.32 3.72 1.54
CA ILE A 68 7.63 3.46 0.13
C ILE A 68 6.43 2.88 -0.58
N MET A 69 6.22 3.32 -1.82
CA MET A 69 5.27 2.72 -2.72
C MET A 69 5.71 1.31 -3.11
N VAL A 70 4.88 0.32 -2.80
CA VAL A 70 5.03 -1.06 -3.25
C VAL A 70 4.25 -1.17 -4.56
N HIS A 71 4.94 -0.94 -5.67
CA HIS A 71 4.36 -1.05 -7.01
C HIS A 71 3.96 -2.50 -7.31
N ASP A 72 2.72 -2.66 -7.79
CA ASP A 72 2.19 -3.91 -8.31
C ASP A 72 1.73 -3.76 -9.76
N ASP A 73 2.58 -3.15 -10.59
CA ASP A 73 2.30 -2.98 -12.02
C ASP A 73 2.41 -4.33 -12.79
N LYS A 74 2.66 -5.43 -12.09
CA LYS A 74 2.74 -6.81 -12.59
C LYS A 74 1.98 -7.81 -11.70
N VAL A 75 0.75 -7.53 -11.32
CA VAL A 75 -0.20 -8.63 -11.10
C VAL A 75 -0.65 -9.09 -12.46
N ASP A 76 -0.05 -10.16 -13.00
CA ASP A 76 -0.78 -10.95 -13.97
C ASP A 76 -2.09 -11.37 -13.27
N PRO A 77 -3.28 -11.01 -13.79
CA PRO A 77 -4.52 -11.42 -13.17
C PRO A 77 -4.44 -12.93 -12.98
N ILE A 78 -4.74 -13.42 -11.76
CA ILE A 78 -4.88 -14.86 -11.53
C ILE A 78 -5.91 -15.32 -12.54
N LEU A 79 -5.45 -16.00 -13.59
CA LEU A 79 -6.30 -16.37 -14.71
C LEU A 79 -7.52 -17.09 -14.13
N PRO A 80 -8.74 -16.61 -14.42
CA PRO A 80 -9.94 -17.22 -13.86
C PRO A 80 -9.89 -18.70 -14.22
N ARG A 81 -9.96 -19.57 -13.19
CA ARG A 81 -10.00 -21.02 -13.43
C ARG A 81 -11.16 -21.28 -14.40
N PRO A 82 -10.93 -21.96 -15.54
CA PRO A 82 -12.01 -22.28 -16.45
C PRO A 82 -13.08 -23.04 -15.67
N ARG A 83 -14.28 -22.48 -15.62
CA ARG A 83 -15.45 -23.17 -15.07
C ARG A 83 -15.63 -24.44 -15.90
N ARG A 84 -15.44 -25.60 -15.27
CA ARG A 84 -15.81 -26.88 -15.89
C ARG A 84 -17.35 -26.88 -15.98
N HIS A 85 -17.84 -26.87 -17.21
CA HIS A 85 -19.26 -27.07 -17.55
C HIS A 85 -19.66 -28.52 -17.31
#